data_AF-A0A9Q0JVT3-F1
#
_entry.id   AF-A0A9Q0JVT3-F1
#
_cell.length_a   1.000
_cell.length_b   1.000
_cell.length_c   1.000
_cell.angle_alpha   90.00
_cell.angle_beta   90.00
_cell.angle_gamma   90.00
#
_symmetry.space_group_name_H-M   'P 1'
#
loop_
_entity.id
_entity.type
_entity.pdbx_description
1 polymer ?
#
loop_
_entity_poly.entity_id
_entity_poly.type
_entity_poly.pdbx_seq_one_letter_code
_entity_poly.pdbx_strand_id
1 'polypeptide(L)'
;MMSREEVVGDESSTGHENLSIQFKKHLVTASYIDNSLSTLDERAKSAGITILGEMGLDPGIDPKEKRHYCRGKNVIRLLLSSDPDAFGPKRSPSWNPAGAIRAGRNPATYKSAGKIVHVDGNELYDSAARLQITDLPAFALECLPNRNSLIYGDLYGITHEASTIFRGTLRYEGMLFIWKLIFVCQVEVDFPNGRPTENQRFTLLEFGKMKNGKTTTAMALTVGIPAAIGSLLLLENRIKTRGVIRPFDPEVYEPALDILEAYGFKLLEKIE
;
A
#
# COMPACT_ATOMS: atom_id res chain seq x y z
N MET A 1 17.86 25.55 30.69
CA MET A 1 16.38 25.42 30.67
C MET A 1 15.93 26.21 29.44
N MET A 2 15.81 25.57 28.29
CA MET A 2 15.35 26.25 27.06
C MET A 2 13.82 26.37 27.14
N SER A 3 13.33 27.57 26.86
CA SER A 3 11.94 27.98 26.97
C SER A 3 11.04 27.20 26.01
N ARG A 4 9.82 26.94 26.48
CA ARG A 4 8.82 26.03 25.91
C ARG A 4 8.06 26.62 24.71
N GLU A 5 8.56 27.70 24.10
CA GLU A 5 7.78 28.57 23.20
C GLU A 5 8.32 28.68 21.76
N GLU A 6 9.45 28.06 21.41
CA GLU A 6 9.94 28.02 20.01
C GLU A 6 9.47 26.78 19.21
N VAL A 7 8.57 25.96 19.77
CA VAL A 7 8.06 24.73 19.14
C VAL A 7 6.61 24.90 18.67
N VAL A 8 6.32 26.01 17.99
CA VAL A 8 5.02 26.20 17.31
C VAL A 8 5.28 26.51 15.84
N GLY A 9 5.66 25.46 15.10
CA GLY A 9 5.71 25.45 13.64
C GLY A 9 4.79 24.36 13.12
N ASP A 10 3.69 24.77 12.48
CA ASP A 10 2.82 24.06 11.53
C ASP A 10 2.41 22.59 11.86
N GLU A 11 1.19 22.42 12.37
CA GLU A 11 0.63 21.16 12.89
C GLU A 11 0.19 20.12 11.82
N SER A 12 0.47 20.29 10.53
CA SER A 12 -0.14 19.42 9.51
C SER A 12 0.74 18.31 8.91
N SER A 13 2.04 18.25 9.23
CA SER A 13 2.93 17.10 8.95
C SER A 13 4.28 17.36 9.63
N THR A 14 5.07 16.32 9.98
CA THR A 14 6.50 16.44 10.38
C THR A 14 6.88 16.57 11.87
N GLY A 15 6.21 15.85 12.78
CA GLY A 15 6.70 15.74 14.17
C GLY A 15 7.91 14.81 14.31
N HIS A 16 7.71 13.52 14.03
CA HIS A 16 8.72 12.49 14.28
C HIS A 16 9.89 12.53 13.29
N GLU A 17 9.65 12.97 12.05
CA GLU A 17 10.64 13.09 10.99
C GLU A 17 11.63 14.22 11.28
N ASN A 18 11.14 15.37 11.78
CA ASN A 18 12.03 16.45 12.18
C ASN A 18 12.86 16.06 13.41
N LEU A 19 12.27 15.35 14.37
CA LEU A 19 12.98 14.82 15.54
C LEU A 19 14.05 13.80 15.12
N SER A 20 13.76 12.92 14.18
CA SER A 20 14.73 11.92 13.70
C SER A 20 15.95 12.60 13.06
N ILE A 21 15.74 13.64 12.26
CA ILE A 21 16.80 14.49 11.69
C ILE A 21 17.59 15.19 12.80
N GLN A 22 16.91 15.83 13.75
CA GLN A 22 17.54 16.57 14.85
C GLN A 22 18.46 15.67 15.69
N PHE A 23 18.00 14.46 16.03
CA PHE A 23 18.75 13.50 16.83
C PHE A 23 19.65 12.56 16.02
N LYS A 24 19.71 12.75 14.69
CA LYS A 24 20.46 11.92 13.75
C LYS A 24 20.16 10.43 13.93
N LYS A 25 18.87 10.09 13.98
CA LYS A 25 18.37 8.71 14.07
C LYS A 25 17.64 8.35 12.79
N HIS A 26 17.84 7.12 12.33
CA HIS A 26 17.02 6.56 11.26
C HIS A 26 15.56 6.45 11.73
N LEU A 27 14.63 6.49 10.77
CA LEU A 27 13.19 6.37 11.01
C LEU A 27 12.58 5.39 10.02
N VAL A 28 11.65 4.56 10.48
CA VAL A 28 10.81 3.71 9.62
C VAL A 28 9.35 4.08 9.83
N THR A 29 8.60 4.23 8.74
CA THR A 29 7.16 4.49 8.80
C THR A 29 6.42 3.60 7.80
N ALA A 30 5.17 3.25 8.13
CA ALA A 30 4.26 2.55 7.23
C ALA A 30 3.32 3.51 6.47
N SER A 31 3.64 4.80 6.47
CA SER A 31 2.82 5.87 5.90
C SER A 31 3.30 6.24 4.50
N TYR A 32 2.40 6.81 3.69
CA TYR A 32 2.77 7.40 2.39
C TYR A 32 3.80 8.51 2.56
N ILE A 33 4.76 8.56 1.64
CA ILE A 33 5.64 9.72 1.51
C ILE A 33 4.96 10.73 0.60
N ASP A 34 4.44 11.80 1.20
CA ASP A 34 3.84 12.93 0.50
C ASP A 34 4.89 13.98 0.11
N ASN A 35 4.43 15.10 -0.49
CA ASN A 35 5.31 16.20 -0.87
C ASN A 35 6.01 16.83 0.32
N SER A 36 5.36 16.89 1.49
CA SER A 36 5.95 17.46 2.71
C SER A 36 7.16 16.63 3.16
N LEU A 37 6.99 15.31 3.33
CA LEU A 37 8.10 14.41 3.64
C LEU A 37 9.19 14.45 2.58
N SER A 38 8.82 14.57 1.30
CA SER A 38 9.79 14.66 0.20
C SER A 38 10.71 15.89 0.32
N THR A 39 10.25 17.00 0.90
CA THR A 39 11.10 18.18 1.14
C THR A 39 12.18 17.95 2.21
N LEU A 40 12.04 16.92 3.04
CA LEU A 40 12.99 16.59 4.09
C LEU A 40 14.19 15.79 3.59
N ASP A 41 14.18 15.35 2.33
CA ASP A 41 15.18 14.46 1.75
C ASP A 41 16.62 15.00 1.90
N GLU A 42 16.86 16.23 1.47
CA GLU A 42 18.19 16.86 1.56
C GLU A 42 18.65 17.08 3.02
N ARG A 43 17.71 17.36 3.93
CA ARG A 43 18.00 17.49 5.37
C ARG A 43 18.38 16.14 5.97
N ALA A 44 17.67 15.07 5.60
CA ALA A 44 17.96 13.71 6.04
C ALA A 44 19.31 13.20 5.49
N LYS A 45 19.62 13.47 4.21
CA LYS A 45 20.94 13.19 3.62
C LYS A 45 22.06 13.92 4.34
N SER A 46 21.89 15.22 4.59
CA SER A 46 22.87 16.06 5.29
C SER A 46 23.11 15.60 6.74
N ALA A 47 22.07 15.09 7.40
CA ALA A 47 22.18 14.49 8.74
C ALA A 47 22.79 13.08 8.72
N GLY A 48 23.00 12.48 7.54
CA GLY A 48 23.53 11.13 7.38
C GLY A 48 22.54 10.03 7.77
N ILE A 49 21.24 10.32 7.78
CA ILE A 49 20.20 9.37 8.19
C ILE A 49 19.36 8.90 7.02
N THR A 50 18.53 7.90 7.29
CA THR A 50 17.57 7.32 6.37
C THR A 50 16.20 7.38 7.02
N ILE A 51 15.24 7.96 6.31
CA ILE A 51 13.82 7.91 6.65
C ILE A 51 13.19 6.96 5.63
N LEU A 52 12.96 5.73 6.05
CA LEU A 52 12.36 4.68 5.22
C LEU A 52 10.84 4.71 5.42
N GLY A 53 10.12 5.32 4.47
CA GLY A 53 8.67 5.35 4.48
C GLY A 53 8.05 4.14 3.78
N GLU A 54 6.72 4.10 3.75
CA GLU A 54 5.96 3.11 2.99
C GLU A 54 6.27 1.64 3.33
N MET A 55 6.72 1.31 4.55
CA MET A 55 6.96 -0.07 5.01
C MET A 55 5.74 -0.70 5.69
N GLY A 56 4.63 -0.83 4.97
CA GLY A 56 3.40 -1.45 5.46
C GLY A 56 2.83 -2.50 4.49
N LEU A 57 1.50 -2.63 4.46
CA LEU A 57 0.79 -3.41 3.43
C LEU A 57 0.51 -2.54 2.21
N ASP A 58 -0.25 -1.45 2.43
CA ASP A 58 -0.58 -0.42 1.44
C ASP A 58 -0.46 0.95 2.13
N PRO A 59 0.63 1.70 1.90
CA PRO A 59 1.76 1.39 1.02
C PRO A 59 2.77 0.39 1.65
N GLY A 60 3.37 -0.48 0.84
CA GLY A 60 4.49 -1.36 1.25
C GLY A 60 4.64 -2.67 0.49
N ILE A 61 4.10 -3.78 1.00
CA ILE A 61 4.14 -5.12 0.35
C ILE A 61 3.51 -5.10 -1.06
N ASP A 62 2.85 -4.00 -1.47
CA ASP A 62 2.56 -3.73 -2.88
C ASP A 62 3.80 -4.01 -3.76
N PRO A 63 3.77 -5.04 -4.63
CA PRO A 63 4.95 -5.53 -5.34
C PRO A 63 5.35 -4.56 -6.45
N LYS A 64 5.98 -3.44 -6.08
CA LYS A 64 6.61 -2.48 -7.00
C LYS A 64 7.87 -3.04 -7.64
N GLU A 65 8.42 -4.12 -7.10
CA GLU A 65 9.48 -4.93 -7.68
C GLU A 65 9.22 -5.28 -9.16
N LYS A 66 7.94 -5.31 -9.58
CA LYS A 66 7.55 -5.53 -10.97
C LYS A 66 7.42 -4.26 -11.82
N ARG A 67 7.92 -3.09 -11.40
CA ARG A 67 8.04 -1.88 -12.26
C ARG A 67 8.79 -2.17 -13.57
N HIS A 68 9.83 -3.00 -13.52
CA HIS A 68 10.53 -3.48 -14.72
C HIS A 68 9.62 -4.35 -15.60
N TYR A 69 8.76 -5.15 -14.98
CA TYR A 69 7.78 -5.97 -15.68
C TYR A 69 6.70 -5.10 -16.33
N CYS A 70 6.29 -3.99 -15.72
CA CYS A 70 5.24 -3.09 -16.22
C CYS A 70 5.61 -2.23 -17.43
N ARG A 71 6.91 -2.09 -17.75
CA ARG A 71 7.41 -1.19 -18.79
C ARG A 71 7.24 -1.80 -20.19
N GLY A 72 6.63 -1.08 -21.12
CA GLY A 72 6.29 -1.54 -22.48
C GLY A 72 4.98 -2.34 -22.56
N LYS A 73 4.12 -2.27 -21.54
CA LYS A 73 2.92 -3.10 -21.40
C LYS A 73 1.70 -2.23 -21.13
N ASN A 74 0.53 -2.63 -21.63
CA ASN A 74 -0.70 -2.25 -20.94
C ASN A 74 -0.61 -2.82 -19.52
N VAL A 75 -0.97 -2.06 -18.49
CA VAL A 75 -0.89 -2.51 -17.08
C VAL A 75 -2.24 -2.19 -16.46
N ILE A 76 -2.84 -3.14 -15.72
CA ILE A 76 -4.24 -3.05 -15.26
C ILE A 76 -4.42 -3.59 -13.83
N ARG A 77 -4.95 -2.71 -12.95
CA ARG A 77 -5.71 -2.93 -11.69
C ARG A 77 -4.96 -3.44 -10.44
N LEU A 78 -4.57 -2.49 -9.60
CA LEU A 78 -4.10 -2.73 -8.22
C LEU A 78 -5.31 -2.78 -7.25
N LEU A 79 -5.60 -3.92 -6.63
CA LEU A 79 -6.72 -4.09 -5.70
C LEU A 79 -6.18 -4.33 -4.29
N LEU A 80 -6.38 -3.33 -3.43
CA LEU A 80 -5.86 -3.31 -2.07
C LEU A 80 -7.06 -3.51 -1.15
N SER A 81 -7.24 -4.67 -0.51
CA SER A 81 -8.28 -4.73 0.53
C SER A 81 -7.79 -4.11 1.84
N SER A 82 -8.71 -3.39 2.46
CA SER A 82 -8.63 -3.04 3.87
C SER A 82 -10.01 -3.22 4.51
N ASP A 83 -10.29 -4.47 4.86
CA ASP A 83 -11.19 -4.94 5.93
C ASP A 83 -12.72 -4.88 5.72
N PRO A 84 -13.46 -5.71 6.47
CA PRO A 84 -14.08 -5.12 7.65
C PRO A 84 -13.98 -6.00 8.90
N ASP A 85 -13.23 -5.53 9.89
CA ASP A 85 -13.71 -5.57 11.26
C ASP A 85 -15.05 -4.85 11.27
N ALA A 86 -16.06 -5.65 11.54
CA ALA A 86 -17.42 -5.20 11.46
C ALA A 86 -17.77 -4.29 12.63
N PHE A 87 -18.51 -3.23 12.31
CA PHE A 87 -19.48 -2.66 13.22
C PHE A 87 -20.48 -3.77 13.60
N GLY A 88 -20.26 -4.38 14.77
CA GLY A 88 -21.18 -5.30 15.42
C GLY A 88 -21.05 -5.14 16.93
N PRO A 89 -22.09 -5.45 17.71
CA PRO A 89 -22.18 -5.08 19.14
C PRO A 89 -21.12 -5.70 20.07
N LYS A 90 -20.19 -6.51 19.54
CA LYS A 90 -19.17 -7.24 20.32
C LYS A 90 -17.75 -7.16 19.73
N ARG A 91 -17.46 -6.33 18.73
CA ARG A 91 -16.17 -6.40 18.01
C ARG A 91 -15.50 -5.04 17.84
N SER A 92 -14.21 -5.02 18.19
CA SER A 92 -13.35 -3.85 18.08
C SER A 92 -12.82 -3.74 16.65
N PRO A 93 -12.75 -2.53 16.07
CA PRO A 93 -12.17 -2.31 14.76
C PRO A 93 -10.65 -2.54 14.75
N SER A 94 -10.10 -3.06 13.64
CA SER A 94 -8.68 -3.42 13.51
C SER A 94 -7.80 -2.17 13.32
N TRP A 95 -8.46 -1.03 13.11
CA TRP A 95 -7.89 0.29 12.93
C TRP A 95 -8.89 1.37 13.36
N ASN A 96 -8.51 2.64 13.25
CA ASN A 96 -9.36 3.76 13.67
C ASN A 96 -10.66 3.82 12.82
N PRO A 97 -11.85 3.57 13.40
CA PRO A 97 -13.11 3.51 12.66
C PRO A 97 -13.49 4.86 12.03
N ALA A 98 -13.08 5.98 12.63
CA ALA A 98 -13.28 7.29 12.04
C ALA A 98 -12.49 7.45 10.73
N GLY A 99 -11.31 6.84 10.65
CA GLY A 99 -10.52 6.76 9.43
C GLY A 99 -11.24 5.99 8.33
N ALA A 100 -11.92 4.89 8.68
CA ALA A 100 -12.67 4.04 7.75
C ALA A 100 -13.84 4.76 7.12
N ILE A 101 -14.65 5.41 7.97
CA ILE A 101 -15.82 6.15 7.52
C ILE A 101 -15.38 7.34 6.65
N ARG A 102 -14.34 8.06 7.07
CA ARG A 102 -13.80 9.18 6.27
C ARG A 102 -13.23 8.70 4.94
N ALA A 103 -12.57 7.54 4.91
CA ALA A 103 -12.04 6.98 3.68
C ALA A 103 -13.13 6.65 2.65
N GLY A 104 -14.31 6.23 3.12
CA GLY A 104 -15.49 6.00 2.29
C GLY A 104 -16.12 7.25 1.66
N ARG A 105 -15.59 8.45 1.95
CA ARG A 105 -16.01 9.73 1.34
C ARG A 105 -14.90 10.42 0.56
N ASN A 106 -13.76 9.76 0.36
CA ASN A 106 -12.68 10.35 -0.40
C ASN A 106 -13.03 10.29 -1.89
N PRO A 107 -12.90 11.41 -2.64
CA PRO A 107 -13.03 11.36 -4.09
C PRO A 107 -11.97 10.44 -4.68
N ALA A 108 -12.29 9.82 -5.81
CA ALA A 108 -11.38 8.94 -6.52
C ALA A 108 -11.16 9.41 -7.96
N THR A 109 -9.97 9.13 -8.49
CA THR A 109 -9.62 9.43 -9.87
C THR A 109 -8.76 8.31 -10.41
N TYR A 110 -9.11 7.77 -11.57
CA TYR A 110 -8.41 6.64 -12.17
C TYR A 110 -8.49 6.71 -13.70
N LYS A 111 -7.67 5.93 -14.39
CA LYS A 111 -7.72 5.78 -15.85
C LYS A 111 -8.40 4.45 -16.17
N SER A 112 -9.35 4.42 -17.09
CA SER A 112 -10.02 3.21 -17.56
C SER A 112 -10.30 3.31 -19.05
N ALA A 113 -9.89 2.30 -19.82
CA ALA A 113 -10.04 2.26 -21.28
C ALA A 113 -9.58 3.56 -21.97
N GLY A 114 -8.45 4.12 -21.53
CA GLY A 114 -7.85 5.34 -22.06
C GLY A 114 -8.44 6.65 -21.51
N LYS A 115 -9.56 6.61 -20.78
CA LYS A 115 -10.24 7.80 -20.25
C LYS A 115 -9.97 7.99 -18.77
N ILE A 116 -9.82 9.24 -18.35
CA ILE A 116 -9.77 9.58 -16.94
C ILE A 116 -11.20 9.61 -16.41
N VAL A 117 -11.43 8.85 -15.34
CA VAL A 117 -12.71 8.78 -14.62
C VAL A 117 -12.51 9.46 -13.26
N HIS A 118 -13.42 10.37 -12.95
CA HIS A 118 -13.51 11.01 -11.64
C HIS A 118 -14.77 10.53 -10.94
N VAL A 119 -14.65 10.18 -9.66
CA VAL A 119 -15.76 9.76 -8.80
C VAL A 119 -15.80 10.72 -7.63
N ASP A 120 -16.94 11.40 -7.46
CA ASP A 120 -17.15 12.27 -6.31
C ASP A 120 -17.16 11.45 -5.01
N GLY A 121 -16.67 12.04 -3.93
CA GLY A 121 -16.63 11.37 -2.63
C GLY A 121 -18.01 10.92 -2.12
N ASN A 122 -19.08 11.64 -2.49
CA ASN A 122 -20.44 11.29 -2.11
C ASN A 122 -21.02 10.14 -2.94
N GLU A 123 -20.52 9.94 -4.16
CA GLU A 123 -20.93 8.88 -5.09
C GLU A 123 -20.02 7.64 -5.01
N LEU A 124 -19.04 7.63 -4.08
CA LEU A 124 -18.04 6.58 -4.01
C LEU A 124 -18.67 5.20 -3.79
N TYR A 125 -19.66 5.10 -2.91
CA TYR A 125 -20.37 3.83 -2.67
C TYR A 125 -21.21 3.39 -3.87
N ASP A 126 -21.82 4.33 -4.59
CA ASP A 126 -22.60 4.03 -5.80
C ASP A 126 -21.72 3.55 -6.96
N SER A 127 -20.42 3.91 -6.92
CA SER A 127 -19.42 3.44 -7.88
C SER A 127 -18.90 2.01 -7.62
N ALA A 128 -19.38 1.34 -6.57
CA ALA A 128 -18.96 -0.02 -6.24
C ALA A 128 -19.28 -1.00 -7.38
N ALA A 129 -18.26 -1.71 -7.85
CA ALA A 129 -18.41 -2.72 -8.90
C ALA A 129 -18.15 -4.11 -8.33
N ARG A 130 -19.04 -5.07 -8.60
CA ARG A 130 -18.81 -6.48 -8.25
C ARG A 130 -17.49 -6.95 -8.87
N LEU A 131 -16.70 -7.64 -8.06
CA LEU A 131 -15.43 -8.25 -8.46
C LEU A 131 -15.48 -9.74 -8.16
N GLN A 132 -15.32 -10.54 -9.20
CA GLN A 132 -15.09 -11.97 -9.06
C GLN A 132 -13.62 -12.27 -9.32
N ILE A 133 -12.96 -12.89 -8.36
CA ILE A 133 -11.59 -13.39 -8.51
C ILE A 133 -11.70 -14.86 -8.85
N THR A 134 -11.23 -15.26 -10.02
CA THR A 134 -11.38 -16.63 -10.56
C THR A 134 -10.86 -17.70 -9.60
N ASP A 135 -9.74 -17.43 -8.93
CA ASP A 135 -9.09 -18.36 -7.99
C ASP A 135 -9.72 -18.34 -6.59
N LEU A 136 -10.57 -17.35 -6.31
CA LEU A 136 -11.27 -17.16 -5.05
C LEU A 136 -12.80 -17.03 -5.30
N PRO A 137 -13.43 -18.00 -5.99
CA PRO A 137 -14.82 -17.86 -6.43
C PRO A 137 -15.82 -17.87 -5.27
N ALA A 138 -15.40 -18.35 -4.10
CA ALA A 138 -16.20 -18.36 -2.87
C ALA A 138 -16.33 -16.97 -2.24
N PHE A 139 -15.58 -15.97 -2.70
CA PHE A 139 -15.61 -14.62 -2.16
C PHE A 139 -16.51 -13.73 -3.03
N ALA A 140 -17.67 -13.36 -2.49
CA ALA A 140 -18.54 -12.35 -3.09
C ALA A 140 -18.00 -10.95 -2.78
N LEU A 141 -17.19 -10.40 -3.69
CA LEU A 141 -16.51 -9.12 -3.48
C LEU A 141 -17.09 -8.01 -4.34
N GLU A 142 -16.98 -6.80 -3.83
CA GLU A 142 -17.18 -5.55 -4.54
C GLU A 142 -15.93 -4.69 -4.39
N CYS A 143 -15.71 -3.80 -5.34
CA CYS A 143 -14.53 -2.96 -5.41
C CYS A 143 -14.93 -1.49 -5.53
N LEU A 144 -14.41 -0.69 -4.61
CA LEU A 144 -14.54 0.76 -4.57
C LEU A 144 -13.26 1.40 -5.12
N PRO A 145 -13.31 2.40 -6.01
CA PRO A 145 -12.14 3.19 -6.39
C PRO A 145 -11.47 3.83 -5.16
N ASN A 146 -10.15 3.98 -5.16
CA ASN A 146 -9.42 4.47 -3.99
C ASN A 146 -8.50 5.65 -4.33
N ARG A 147 -8.94 6.87 -3.92
CA ARG A 147 -8.20 8.13 -4.11
C ARG A 147 -7.72 8.31 -5.55
N ASN A 148 -6.61 9.01 -5.74
CA ASN A 148 -5.99 9.21 -7.04
C ASN A 148 -5.08 8.00 -7.39
N SER A 149 -5.50 7.24 -8.40
CA SER A 149 -4.73 6.13 -8.97
C SER A 149 -3.72 6.58 -10.02
N LEU A 150 -3.84 7.79 -10.58
CA LEU A 150 -2.97 8.26 -11.66
C LEU A 150 -1.51 8.42 -11.21
N ILE A 151 -1.28 8.64 -9.92
CA ILE A 151 0.07 8.71 -9.33
C ILE A 151 0.88 7.43 -9.60
N TYR A 152 0.21 6.29 -9.75
CA TYR A 152 0.86 5.03 -10.05
C TYR A 152 1.33 4.96 -11.50
N GLY A 153 0.70 5.72 -12.41
CA GLY A 153 1.19 5.89 -13.76
C GLY A 153 2.60 6.45 -13.78
N ASP A 154 2.82 7.56 -13.07
CA ASP A 154 4.12 8.23 -13.04
C ASP A 154 5.13 7.39 -12.27
N LEU A 155 4.70 6.79 -11.16
CA LEU A 155 5.53 5.98 -10.30
C LEU A 155 6.06 4.72 -11.00
N TYR A 156 5.19 4.03 -11.75
CA TYR A 156 5.59 2.85 -12.52
C TYR A 156 6.14 3.20 -13.91
N GLY A 157 6.02 4.45 -14.35
CA GLY A 157 6.45 4.87 -15.69
C GLY A 157 5.54 4.37 -16.82
N ILE A 158 4.24 4.20 -16.55
CA ILE A 158 3.24 3.61 -17.46
C ILE A 158 2.14 4.60 -17.87
N THR A 159 2.23 5.88 -17.50
CA THR A 159 1.19 6.89 -17.74
C THR A 159 0.70 6.93 -19.19
N HIS A 160 1.62 6.81 -20.15
CA HIS A 160 1.34 6.88 -21.59
C HIS A 160 1.00 5.51 -22.21
N GLU A 161 1.48 4.42 -21.63
CA GLU A 161 1.36 3.06 -22.17
C GLU A 161 0.09 2.37 -21.68
N ALA A 162 -0.25 2.53 -20.39
CA ALA A 162 -1.38 1.85 -19.79
C ALA A 162 -2.70 2.51 -20.18
N SER A 163 -3.61 1.73 -20.77
CA SER A 163 -4.99 2.15 -21.01
C SER A 163 -5.81 2.26 -19.71
N THR A 164 -5.48 1.50 -18.66
CA THR A 164 -6.25 1.47 -17.41
C THR A 164 -5.34 1.51 -16.18
N ILE A 165 -5.41 2.56 -15.38
CA ILE A 165 -4.64 2.69 -14.13
C ILE A 165 -5.65 2.84 -13.01
N PHE A 166 -5.84 1.77 -12.23
CA PHE A 166 -6.87 1.70 -11.21
C PHE A 166 -6.31 1.16 -9.91
N ARG A 167 -6.64 1.84 -8.82
CA ARG A 167 -6.50 1.38 -7.45
C ARG A 167 -7.85 1.32 -6.79
N GLY A 168 -8.16 0.22 -6.10
CA GLY A 168 -9.43 0.10 -5.39
C GLY A 168 -9.35 -0.66 -4.07
N THR A 169 -10.38 -0.45 -3.26
CA THR A 169 -10.63 -1.08 -1.97
C THR A 169 -11.65 -2.20 -2.13
N LEU A 170 -11.33 -3.41 -1.69
CA LEU A 170 -12.26 -4.54 -1.73
C LEU A 170 -13.18 -4.58 -0.49
N ARG A 171 -14.44 -4.91 -0.70
CA ARG A 171 -15.47 -5.18 0.32
C ARG A 171 -16.23 -6.45 -0.01
N TYR A 172 -16.93 -7.01 0.97
CA TYR A 172 -17.90 -8.06 0.71
C TYR A 172 -19.18 -7.44 0.18
N GLU A 173 -19.74 -8.04 -0.87
CA GLU A 173 -21.01 -7.64 -1.45
C GLU A 173 -22.13 -7.59 -0.39
N GLY A 174 -22.91 -6.51 -0.38
CA GLY A 174 -24.03 -6.32 0.57
C GLY A 174 -23.60 -6.05 2.03
N MET A 175 -22.29 -5.95 2.27
CA MET A 175 -21.58 -5.58 3.49
C MET A 175 -22.24 -5.93 4.83
N LEU A 176 -22.18 -7.21 5.22
CA LEU A 176 -22.21 -7.66 6.62
C LEU A 176 -21.16 -8.78 6.85
N PHE A 177 -20.24 -8.50 7.79
CA PHE A 177 -19.35 -9.41 8.54
C PHE A 177 -18.51 -10.45 7.75
N ILE A 178 -17.17 -10.32 7.71
CA ILE A 178 -16.20 -11.44 7.78
C ILE A 178 -14.76 -10.90 7.92
N TRP A 179 -13.95 -11.59 8.74
CA TRP A 179 -12.58 -11.30 9.15
C TRP A 179 -11.49 -11.76 8.15
N LYS A 180 -11.39 -11.21 6.94
CA LYS A 180 -10.39 -11.67 5.95
C LYS A 180 -9.70 -10.52 5.23
N LEU A 181 -8.36 -10.56 5.21
CA LEU A 181 -7.54 -9.69 4.39
C LEU A 181 -7.26 -10.37 3.05
N ILE A 182 -7.53 -9.66 1.96
CA ILE A 182 -7.33 -10.16 0.60
C ILE A 182 -6.61 -9.07 -0.18
N PHE A 183 -5.32 -9.23 -0.42
CA PHE A 183 -4.56 -8.35 -1.30
C PHE A 183 -4.49 -8.99 -2.68
N VAL A 184 -4.86 -8.25 -3.72
CA VAL A 184 -4.85 -8.73 -5.10
C VAL A 184 -4.22 -7.66 -5.99
N CYS A 185 -3.02 -7.91 -6.49
CA CYS A 185 -2.46 -7.08 -7.55
C CYS A 185 -2.65 -7.84 -8.86
N GLN A 186 -3.44 -7.29 -9.79
CA GLN A 186 -3.53 -7.82 -11.15
C GLN A 186 -2.70 -6.92 -12.07
N VAL A 187 -2.11 -7.53 -13.09
CA VAL A 187 -1.35 -6.88 -14.16
C VAL A 187 -1.70 -7.60 -15.45
N GLU A 188 -2.59 -7.01 -16.24
CA GLU A 188 -2.92 -7.50 -17.57
C GLU A 188 -2.05 -6.82 -18.62
N VAL A 189 -1.37 -7.61 -19.44
CA VAL A 189 -0.38 -7.21 -20.43
C VAL A 189 -0.91 -7.49 -21.83
N ASP A 190 -1.04 -6.43 -22.62
CA ASP A 190 -1.26 -6.55 -24.06
C ASP A 190 0.05 -6.36 -24.84
N PHE A 191 0.33 -7.25 -25.79
CA PHE A 191 1.56 -7.25 -26.57
C PHE A 191 1.29 -6.74 -27.99
N PRO A 192 1.98 -5.68 -28.46
CA PRO A 192 1.75 -5.10 -29.78
C PRO A 192 2.09 -6.03 -30.97
N ASN A 193 2.74 -7.18 -30.72
CA ASN A 193 3.25 -8.08 -31.76
C ASN A 193 2.31 -9.24 -32.11
N GLY A 194 1.02 -9.17 -31.76
CA GLY A 194 0.05 -10.25 -32.01
C GLY A 194 0.26 -11.50 -31.15
N ARG A 195 1.04 -11.40 -30.07
CA ARG A 195 1.06 -12.43 -29.02
C ARG A 195 -0.25 -12.35 -28.23
N PRO A 196 -0.76 -13.49 -27.72
CA PRO A 196 -1.91 -13.46 -26.82
C PRO A 196 -1.60 -12.56 -25.63
N THR A 197 -2.61 -11.80 -25.20
CA THR A 197 -2.60 -11.03 -23.95
C THR A 197 -2.24 -11.97 -22.82
N GLU A 198 -1.28 -11.56 -21.98
CA GLU A 198 -0.85 -12.29 -20.79
C GLU A 198 -1.43 -11.59 -19.56
N ASN A 199 -2.19 -12.31 -18.75
CA ASN A 199 -2.70 -11.79 -17.50
C ASN A 199 -1.88 -12.36 -16.35
N GLN A 200 -1.08 -11.49 -15.71
CA GLN A 200 -0.37 -11.84 -14.50
C GLN A 200 -1.15 -11.37 -13.27
N ARG A 201 -1.35 -12.26 -12.31
CA ARG A 201 -2.05 -11.97 -11.06
C ARG A 201 -1.20 -12.37 -9.87
N PHE A 202 -1.07 -11.46 -8.92
CA PHE A 202 -0.44 -11.64 -7.62
C PHE A 202 -1.52 -11.58 -6.55
N THR A 203 -1.64 -12.65 -5.76
CA THR A 203 -2.63 -12.71 -4.67
C THR A 203 -1.93 -13.01 -3.36
N LEU A 204 -2.12 -12.14 -2.37
CA LEU A 204 -1.74 -12.37 -0.99
C LEU A 204 -3.03 -12.52 -0.17
N LEU A 205 -3.28 -13.73 0.32
CA LEU A 205 -4.42 -14.06 1.16
C LEU A 205 -3.92 -14.40 2.56
N GLU A 206 -4.21 -13.54 3.53
CA GLU A 206 -3.72 -13.68 4.90
C GLU A 206 -4.84 -13.67 5.92
N PHE A 207 -4.66 -14.48 6.96
CA PHE A 207 -5.63 -14.64 8.05
C PHE A 207 -5.02 -14.22 9.39
N GLY A 208 -5.87 -13.70 10.27
CA GLY A 208 -5.46 -13.43 11.64
C GLY A 208 -5.00 -14.71 12.35
N LYS A 209 -3.95 -14.58 13.17
CA LYS A 209 -3.37 -15.70 13.93
C LYS A 209 -3.81 -15.60 15.39
N MET A 210 -4.17 -16.75 15.98
CA MET A 210 -4.45 -16.85 17.42
C MET A 210 -3.31 -17.59 18.10
N LYS A 211 -2.73 -16.99 19.15
CA LYS A 211 -1.68 -17.62 19.97
C LYS A 211 -1.96 -17.32 21.44
N ASN A 212 -2.02 -18.36 22.28
CA ASN A 212 -2.23 -18.25 23.73
C ASN A 212 -3.44 -17.38 24.11
N GLY A 213 -4.56 -17.51 23.38
CA GLY A 213 -5.78 -16.72 23.61
C GLY A 213 -5.70 -15.27 23.15
N LYS A 214 -4.57 -14.80 22.60
CA LYS A 214 -4.45 -13.48 21.96
C LYS A 214 -4.58 -13.61 20.45
N THR A 215 -5.44 -12.80 19.86
CA THR A 215 -5.64 -12.70 18.42
C THR A 215 -4.78 -11.57 17.86
N THR A 216 -4.00 -11.86 16.82
CA THR A 216 -3.32 -10.86 15.99
C THR A 216 -4.01 -10.84 14.63
N THR A 217 -4.48 -9.68 14.19
CA THR A 217 -5.19 -9.56 12.90
C THR A 217 -4.22 -9.72 11.72
N ALA A 218 -4.73 -10.13 10.57
CA ALA A 218 -3.95 -10.19 9.34
C ALA A 218 -3.34 -8.81 9.02
N MET A 219 -4.11 -7.73 9.22
CA MET A 219 -3.65 -6.36 9.04
C MET A 219 -2.45 -6.00 9.94
N ALA A 220 -2.52 -6.35 11.23
CA ALA A 220 -1.42 -6.09 12.16
C ALA A 220 -0.14 -6.83 11.75
N LEU A 221 -0.28 -8.05 11.23
CA LEU A 221 0.83 -8.82 10.69
C LEU A 221 1.40 -8.17 9.41
N THR A 222 0.56 -7.87 8.43
CA THR A 222 0.98 -7.35 7.12
C THR A 222 1.45 -5.90 7.15
N VAL A 223 1.13 -5.12 8.20
CA VAL A 223 1.69 -3.77 8.38
C VAL A 223 2.89 -3.79 9.33
N GLY A 224 2.76 -4.50 10.45
CA GLY A 224 3.79 -4.51 11.49
C GLY A 224 5.06 -5.25 11.08
N ILE A 225 4.94 -6.35 10.34
CA ILE A 225 6.10 -7.16 9.95
C ILE A 225 6.97 -6.44 8.92
N PRO A 226 6.45 -5.83 7.83
CA PRO A 226 7.26 -5.00 6.95
C PRO A 226 7.95 -3.85 7.68
N ALA A 227 7.26 -3.14 8.57
CA ALA A 227 7.88 -2.07 9.36
C ALA A 227 9.03 -2.59 10.25
N ALA A 228 8.86 -3.77 10.86
CA ALA A 228 9.90 -4.42 11.65
C ALA A 228 11.09 -4.86 10.78
N ILE A 229 10.82 -5.39 9.58
CA ILE A 229 11.85 -5.74 8.60
C ILE A 229 12.64 -4.52 8.16
N GLY A 230 11.97 -3.42 7.80
CA GLY A 230 12.65 -2.17 7.44
C GLY A 230 13.55 -1.65 8.58
N SER A 231 13.09 -1.80 9.82
CA SER A 231 13.88 -1.45 11.01
C SER A 231 15.10 -2.35 11.16
N LEU A 232 14.94 -3.65 10.96
CA LEU A 232 16.03 -4.64 11.00
C LEU A 232 17.09 -4.35 9.92
N LEU A 233 16.66 -4.09 8.67
CA LEU A 233 17.57 -3.78 7.57
C LEU A 233 18.41 -2.52 7.83
N LEU A 234 17.83 -1.50 8.48
CA LEU A 234 18.57 -0.31 8.91
C LEU A 234 19.55 -0.61 10.05
N LEU A 235 19.13 -1.38 11.06
CA LEU A 235 19.97 -1.75 12.21
C LEU A 235 21.16 -2.62 11.81
N GLU A 236 20.95 -3.56 10.87
CA GLU A 236 22.01 -4.39 10.27
C GLU A 236 22.85 -3.61 9.26
N ASN A 237 22.54 -2.33 9.03
CA ASN A 237 23.22 -1.47 8.06
C ASN A 237 23.21 -2.08 6.65
N ARG A 238 22.16 -2.82 6.28
CA ARG A 238 21.94 -3.37 4.94
C ARG A 238 21.46 -2.29 3.96
N ILE A 239 20.84 -1.22 4.48
CA ILE A 239 20.45 -0.04 3.72
C ILE A 239 21.49 1.09 3.91
N LYS A 240 22.24 1.39 2.84
CA LYS A 240 23.26 2.42 2.75
C LYS A 240 22.71 3.74 2.25
N THR A 241 21.64 3.72 1.44
CA THR A 241 21.01 4.92 0.90
C THR A 241 20.53 5.84 2.02
N ARG A 242 20.82 7.14 1.91
CA ARG A 242 20.46 8.20 2.88
C ARG A 242 19.43 9.14 2.26
N GLY A 243 18.68 9.82 3.12
CA GLY A 243 17.54 10.64 2.70
C GLY A 243 16.20 9.99 3.00
N VAL A 244 15.17 10.46 2.31
CA VAL A 244 13.80 9.94 2.39
C VAL A 244 13.63 8.91 1.29
N ILE A 245 13.51 7.64 1.67
CA ILE A 245 13.48 6.51 0.74
C ILE A 245 12.16 5.76 0.85
N ARG A 246 11.77 5.14 -0.27
CA ARG A 246 10.64 4.22 -0.38
C ARG A 246 11.20 2.81 -0.61
N PRO A 247 10.45 1.73 -0.34
CA PRO A 247 10.91 0.36 -0.55
C PRO A 247 10.87 -0.05 -2.03
N PHE A 248 11.36 0.81 -2.92
CA PHE A 248 11.44 0.54 -4.36
C PHE A 248 12.87 0.25 -4.82
N ASP A 249 13.85 0.62 -4.01
CA ASP A 249 15.24 0.29 -4.28
C ASP A 249 15.49 -1.20 -3.99
N PRO A 250 16.21 -1.93 -4.86
CA PRO A 250 16.54 -3.35 -4.67
C PRO A 250 17.20 -3.64 -3.32
N GLU A 251 18.00 -2.70 -2.85
CA GLU A 251 18.62 -2.71 -1.51
C GLU A 251 17.60 -2.90 -0.37
N VAL A 252 16.36 -2.48 -0.56
CA VAL A 252 15.28 -2.57 0.44
C VAL A 252 14.34 -3.72 0.12
N TYR A 253 13.81 -3.80 -1.10
CA TYR A 253 12.71 -4.71 -1.40
C TYR A 253 13.15 -6.18 -1.49
N GLU A 254 14.29 -6.49 -2.11
CA GLU A 254 14.76 -7.87 -2.28
C GLU A 254 14.92 -8.56 -0.91
N PRO A 255 15.69 -7.99 0.04
CA PRO A 255 15.83 -8.64 1.34
C PRO A 255 14.55 -8.59 2.16
N ALA A 256 13.67 -7.61 1.94
CA ALA A 256 12.40 -7.57 2.65
C ALA A 256 11.47 -8.71 2.22
N LEU A 257 11.42 -9.01 0.92
CA LEU A 257 10.62 -10.09 0.38
C LEU A 257 11.15 -11.47 0.78
N ASP A 258 12.47 -11.66 0.76
CA ASP A 258 13.09 -12.90 1.27
C ASP A 258 12.68 -13.17 2.73
N ILE A 259 12.71 -12.13 3.58
CA ILE A 259 12.35 -12.27 4.99
C ILE A 259 10.84 -12.48 5.16
N LEU A 260 10.00 -11.81 4.35
CA LEU A 260 8.55 -12.02 4.35
C LEU A 260 8.18 -13.45 3.96
N GLU A 261 8.80 -13.99 2.91
CA GLU A 261 8.61 -15.36 2.45
C GLU A 261 9.07 -16.36 3.52
N ALA A 262 10.23 -16.12 4.14
CA ALA A 262 10.72 -16.94 5.26
C ALA A 262 9.79 -16.88 6.49
N TYR A 263 9.08 -15.76 6.71
CA TYR A 263 8.06 -15.63 7.75
C TYR A 263 6.73 -16.33 7.40
N GLY A 264 6.60 -16.76 6.15
CA GLY A 264 5.46 -17.52 5.64
C GLY A 264 4.41 -16.69 4.90
N PHE A 265 4.69 -15.42 4.57
CA PHE A 265 3.85 -14.67 3.65
C PHE A 265 4.08 -15.18 2.23
N LYS A 266 3.03 -15.74 1.62
CA LYS A 266 3.11 -16.30 0.27
C LYS A 266 2.34 -15.44 -0.71
N LEU A 267 3.06 -14.77 -1.59
CA LEU A 267 2.48 -14.11 -2.75
C LEU A 267 2.27 -15.15 -3.85
N LEU A 268 1.00 -15.48 -4.13
CA LEU A 268 0.65 -16.41 -5.19
C LEU A 268 0.73 -15.69 -6.53
N GLU A 269 1.66 -16.09 -7.39
CA GLU A 269 1.77 -15.64 -8.77
C GLU A 269 1.04 -16.60 -9.72
N LYS A 270 0.21 -16.06 -10.60
CA LYS A 270 -0.46 -16.78 -11.68
C LYS A 270 -0.27 -16.03 -12.99
N ILE A 271 0.00 -16.77 -14.06
CA ILE A 271 0.14 -16.26 -15.42
C ILE A 271 -0.90 -17.00 -16.27
N GLU A 272 -1.84 -16.26 -16.86
CA GLU A 272 -2.94 -16.76 -17.72
C GLU A 272 -2.83 -16.21 -19.14
#